data_AF-A0A7C2YCA7-F1
#
_entry.id   AF-A0A7C2YCA7-F1
#
_cell.length_a   1.000
_cell.length_b   1.000
_cell.length_c   1.000
_cell.angle_alpha   90.00
_cell.angle_beta   90.00
_cell.angle_gamma   90.00
#
_symmetry.space_group_name_H-M   'P 1'
#
loop_
_entity.id
_entity.type
_entity.pdbx_description
1 polymer ?
#
loop_
_entity_poly.entity_id
_entity_poly.type
_entity_poly.pdbx_seq_one_letter_code
_entity_poly.pdbx_strand_id
1 'polypeptide(L)'
;MNKTNSLTHIAGTFLIQADAAFLNGAGLGEGEDRTTTVVKTFRDHGNQVPYVSAQAWKRWLRNTLIAETGWQPSEIRAIGESERGTTSKISGELNPIDFAEDDIFGYMRAEKGQGRKKTVEVEEDEEQEQQETQSKKTKSLMRSSPFAASLLVSTRKKNSDWQGKDEGFVHLKEGTPLPYTTQFYTTNLQAVFCLAYSRLGLFWNVGDRLELDPKLVEKYLDEKRIVEREKVEREENGKKRELGKIYELVDANTTRKERAGGLLKALAVLRGGAKQAQFGVDVAPKLLILAGLSGGNPIFNHLFSDEREKGLTLKIETFKEVITDYGDRISTPIFVGLRKGYLQNENEVYLLASKYKIESNASTSTKSLVQDANGTIEIKVMTPREAAEAMAGELK
;
A
#
# COMPACT_ATOMS: atom_id res chain seq x y z
N MET A 1 -2.16 -31.97 -10.35
CA MET A 1 -1.00 -31.06 -10.35
C MET A 1 -0.91 -30.42 -8.97
N ASN A 2 0.04 -30.84 -8.13
CA ASN A 2 0.31 -30.18 -6.87
C ASN A 2 0.89 -28.80 -7.18
N LYS A 3 0.03 -27.77 -7.27
CA LYS A 3 0.48 -26.38 -7.15
C LYS A 3 1.05 -26.27 -5.75
N THR A 4 2.37 -26.31 -5.64
CA THR A 4 3.06 -25.86 -4.43
C THR A 4 2.54 -24.46 -4.13
N ASN A 5 1.84 -24.31 -2.99
CA ASN A 5 1.25 -23.07 -2.50
C ASN A 5 2.38 -22.13 -2.06
N SER A 6 3.19 -21.68 -3.03
CA SER A 6 4.37 -20.87 -2.82
C SER A 6 3.96 -19.43 -2.52
N LEU A 7 4.58 -18.84 -1.50
CA LEU A 7 4.36 -17.46 -1.10
C LEU A 7 4.71 -16.50 -2.25
N THR A 8 3.72 -15.79 -2.78
CA THR A 8 3.93 -14.76 -3.82
C THR A 8 3.52 -13.37 -3.36
N HIS A 9 2.61 -13.28 -2.39
CA HIS A 9 2.03 -12.04 -1.87
C HIS A 9 1.89 -12.09 -0.35
N ILE A 10 1.81 -10.93 0.29
CA ILE A 10 1.41 -10.80 1.69
C ILE A 10 0.21 -9.88 1.72
N ALA A 11 -0.94 -10.37 2.18
CA ALA A 11 -2.14 -9.57 2.34
C ALA A 11 -2.35 -9.27 3.82
N GLY A 12 -2.84 -8.07 4.12
CA GLY A 12 -3.14 -7.71 5.50
C GLY A 12 -4.15 -6.58 5.61
N THR A 13 -4.78 -6.48 6.78
CA THR A 13 -5.57 -5.33 7.20
C THR A 13 -5.07 -4.85 8.55
N PHE A 14 -5.17 -3.56 8.80
CA PHE A 14 -4.86 -3.00 10.11
C PHE A 14 -5.85 -1.92 10.50
N LEU A 15 -5.95 -1.68 11.80
CA LEU A 15 -6.72 -0.60 12.39
C LEU A 15 -5.82 0.32 13.19
N ILE A 16 -6.05 1.62 13.05
CA ILE A 16 -5.49 2.65 13.92
C ILE A 16 -6.62 3.30 14.70
N GLN A 17 -6.35 3.65 15.95
CA GLN A 17 -7.26 4.39 16.79
C GLN A 17 -6.96 5.87 16.63
N ALA A 18 -7.92 6.63 16.13
CA ALA A 18 -7.80 8.05 15.92
C ALA A 18 -8.71 8.77 16.91
N ASP A 19 -8.16 9.24 18.03
CA ASP A 19 -8.88 9.98 19.06
C ASP A 19 -8.65 11.48 18.86
N ALA A 20 -9.74 12.24 18.67
CA ALA A 20 -9.69 13.67 18.38
C ALA A 20 -8.68 14.05 17.28
N ALA A 21 -8.70 13.34 16.16
CA ALA A 21 -7.63 13.34 15.18
C ALA A 21 -7.84 14.27 13.98
N PHE A 22 -6.74 14.79 13.44
CA PHE A 22 -6.67 15.49 12.16
C PHE A 22 -5.53 14.93 11.30
N LEU A 23 -5.71 13.74 10.71
CA LEU A 23 -4.59 13.11 10.00
C LEU A 23 -4.46 13.55 8.53
N ASN A 24 -5.50 14.13 7.92
CA ASN A 24 -5.44 14.71 6.58
C ASN A 24 -6.46 15.83 6.36
N GLY A 25 -5.96 17.02 6.05
CA GLY A 25 -6.81 18.17 5.74
C GLY A 25 -7.28 18.23 4.30
N ALA A 26 -8.49 18.73 4.08
CA ALA A 26 -9.01 19.10 2.76
C ALA A 26 -8.76 20.59 2.42
N GLY A 27 -8.24 21.37 3.37
CA GLY A 27 -8.05 22.81 3.24
C GLY A 27 -9.06 23.58 4.09
N LEU A 28 -9.39 24.79 3.66
CA LEU A 28 -10.43 25.62 4.26
C LEU A 28 -11.81 25.22 3.72
N GLY A 29 -12.86 25.48 4.51
CA GLY A 29 -14.25 25.26 4.12
C GLY A 29 -14.69 26.17 2.96
N GLU A 30 -15.84 25.83 2.37
CA GLU A 30 -16.46 26.60 1.29
C GLU A 30 -17.43 27.66 1.83
N GLY A 31 -17.74 28.69 1.04
CA GLY A 31 -18.72 29.71 1.40
C GLY A 31 -18.29 30.57 2.60
N GLU A 32 -19.16 30.68 3.60
CA GLU A 32 -18.93 31.44 4.83
C GLU A 32 -17.91 30.75 5.77
N ASP A 33 -17.63 29.46 5.57
CA ASP A 33 -16.73 28.65 6.40
C ASP A 33 -15.23 28.78 6.03
N ARG A 34 -14.82 29.91 5.45
CA ARG A 34 -13.43 30.14 5.02
C ARG A 34 -12.41 30.16 6.17
N THR A 35 -12.86 30.24 7.42
CA THR A 35 -12.02 30.14 8.62
C THR A 35 -12.02 28.73 9.23
N THR A 36 -12.76 27.79 8.63
CA THR A 36 -12.88 26.40 9.11
C THR A 36 -11.89 25.51 8.37
N THR A 37 -10.97 24.87 9.08
CA THR A 37 -10.14 23.80 8.51
C THR A 37 -10.88 22.47 8.56
N VAL A 38 -11.10 21.84 7.41
CA VAL A 38 -11.91 20.62 7.27
C VAL A 38 -11.07 19.36 7.04
N VAL A 39 -11.58 18.23 7.54
CA VAL A 39 -11.01 16.89 7.31
C VAL A 39 -11.46 16.35 5.95
N LYS A 40 -10.66 15.50 5.31
CA LYS A 40 -11.11 14.85 4.06
C LYS A 40 -12.15 13.77 4.35
N THR A 41 -13.26 13.83 3.62
CA THR A 41 -14.33 12.83 3.65
C THR A 41 -14.68 12.37 2.24
N PHE A 42 -15.31 11.21 2.11
CA PHE A 42 -16.01 10.78 0.89
C PHE A 42 -17.46 10.38 1.24
N ARG A 43 -18.32 10.22 0.23
CA ARG A 43 -19.71 9.80 0.44
C ARG A 43 -19.85 8.28 0.38
N ASP A 44 -20.43 7.68 1.42
CA ASP A 44 -20.78 6.27 1.50
C ASP A 44 -22.23 6.11 1.97
N HIS A 45 -23.10 5.54 1.13
CA HIS A 45 -24.54 5.35 1.41
C HIS A 45 -25.21 6.61 1.99
N GLY A 46 -24.91 7.78 1.41
CA GLY A 46 -25.47 9.08 1.83
C GLY A 46 -24.76 9.75 3.01
N ASN A 47 -23.84 9.07 3.70
CA ASN A 47 -23.09 9.65 4.82
C ASN A 47 -21.71 10.15 4.40
N GLN A 48 -21.14 11.10 5.14
CA GLN A 48 -19.73 11.49 4.97
C GLN A 48 -18.84 10.65 5.89
N VAL A 49 -17.83 10.02 5.29
CA VAL A 49 -16.91 9.13 5.99
C VAL A 49 -15.50 9.71 5.91
N PRO A 50 -14.83 9.99 7.04
CA PRO A 50 -13.49 10.50 7.04
C PRO A 50 -12.52 9.39 6.61
N TYR A 51 -11.51 9.79 5.86
CA TYR A 51 -10.52 8.84 5.35
C TYR A 51 -9.16 9.52 5.25
N VAL A 52 -8.08 8.74 5.34
CA VAL A 52 -6.73 9.16 4.95
C VAL A 52 -6.38 8.55 3.59
N SER A 53 -5.85 9.36 2.67
CA SER A 53 -5.50 8.89 1.33
C SER A 53 -4.39 7.85 1.36
N ALA A 54 -4.44 6.89 0.43
CA ALA A 54 -3.40 5.87 0.28
C ALA A 54 -2.01 6.48 0.08
N GLN A 55 -1.93 7.60 -0.63
CA GLN A 55 -0.68 8.33 -0.83
C GLN A 55 -0.12 8.93 0.47
N ALA A 56 -1.00 9.48 1.32
CA ALA A 56 -0.58 10.10 2.58
C ALA A 56 0.02 9.06 3.54
N TRP A 57 -0.69 7.96 3.78
CA TRP A 57 -0.19 6.95 4.73
C TRP A 57 0.94 6.09 4.15
N LYS A 58 1.00 5.88 2.82
CA LYS A 58 2.21 5.29 2.20
C LYS A 58 3.44 6.17 2.40
N ARG A 59 3.30 7.50 2.39
CA ARG A 59 4.40 8.42 2.71
C ARG A 59 4.83 8.27 4.18
N TRP A 60 3.89 8.14 5.11
CA TRP A 60 4.19 7.86 6.52
C TRP A 60 4.95 6.54 6.68
N LEU A 61 4.50 5.49 5.99
CA LEU A 61 5.15 4.19 6.01
C LEU A 61 6.55 4.25 5.40
N ARG A 62 6.73 4.96 4.29
CA ARG A 62 8.04 5.19 3.66
C ARG A 62 9.01 5.86 4.65
N ASN A 63 8.60 6.97 5.26
CA ASN A 63 9.43 7.68 6.24
C ASN A 63 9.73 6.81 7.47
N THR A 64 8.73 6.08 7.96
CA THR A 64 8.91 5.18 9.10
C THR A 64 9.89 4.07 8.75
N LEU A 65 9.76 3.46 7.56
CA LEU A 65 10.66 2.43 7.07
C LEU A 65 12.12 2.91 7.08
N ILE A 66 12.41 4.04 6.44
CA ILE A 66 13.75 4.60 6.39
C ILE A 66 14.30 4.87 7.80
N ALA A 67 13.49 5.46 8.68
CA ALA A 67 13.91 5.75 10.04
C ALA A 67 14.17 4.50 10.90
N GLU A 68 13.40 3.41 10.70
CA GLU A 68 13.56 2.16 11.45
C GLU A 68 14.70 1.27 10.89
N THR A 69 14.95 1.31 9.58
CA THR A 69 15.97 0.46 8.96
C THR A 69 17.32 1.15 8.75
N GLY A 70 17.35 2.48 8.74
CA GLY A 70 18.52 3.27 8.35
C GLY A 70 18.90 3.12 6.88
N TRP A 71 18.00 2.59 6.04
CA TRP A 71 18.26 2.47 4.60
C TRP A 71 18.40 3.84 3.93
N GLN A 72 19.12 3.86 2.82
CA GLN A 72 19.32 5.08 2.05
C GLN A 72 17.97 5.57 1.49
N PRO A 73 17.56 6.83 1.75
CA PRO A 73 16.33 7.41 1.21
C PRO A 73 16.49 7.80 -0.27
N SER A 74 15.44 7.64 -1.07
CA SER A 74 15.37 8.19 -2.43
C SER A 74 14.90 9.65 -2.32
N GLU A 75 15.86 10.57 -2.23
CA GLU A 75 15.57 11.98 -1.99
C GLU A 75 14.80 12.62 -3.16
N ILE A 76 13.67 13.23 -2.84
CA ILE A 76 12.86 13.96 -3.82
C ILE A 76 13.49 15.33 -4.06
N ARG A 77 13.93 15.58 -5.29
CA ARG A 77 14.53 16.85 -5.72
C ARG A 77 13.70 17.51 -6.81
N ALA A 78 13.74 18.84 -6.85
CA ALA A 78 13.19 19.61 -7.95
C ALA A 78 14.03 19.35 -9.22
N ILE A 79 13.37 18.94 -10.30
CA ILE A 79 14.00 18.72 -11.62
C ILE A 79 13.46 19.68 -12.68
N GLY A 80 12.63 20.64 -12.27
CA GLY A 80 12.10 21.67 -13.14
C GLY A 80 11.27 22.69 -12.37
N GLU A 81 11.31 23.93 -12.86
CA GLU A 81 10.53 25.06 -12.35
C GLU A 81 9.51 25.50 -13.40
N SER A 82 8.49 26.23 -12.98
CA SER A 82 7.51 26.87 -13.86
C SER A 82 8.04 28.24 -14.29
N GLU A 83 7.38 28.86 -15.27
CA GLU A 83 7.68 30.24 -15.67
C GLU A 83 7.50 31.25 -14.52
N ARG A 84 6.77 30.89 -13.47
CA ARG A 84 6.56 31.70 -12.26
C ARG A 84 7.55 31.35 -11.13
N GLY A 85 8.61 30.58 -11.40
CA GLY A 85 9.63 30.20 -10.43
C GLY A 85 9.18 29.21 -9.36
N THR A 86 8.04 28.53 -9.57
CA THR A 86 7.57 27.47 -8.65
C THR A 86 7.99 26.10 -9.16
N THR A 87 8.39 25.18 -8.28
CA THR A 87 8.75 23.81 -8.65
C THR A 87 7.62 23.17 -9.46
N SER A 88 7.90 22.86 -10.73
CA SER A 88 6.92 22.28 -11.66
C SER A 88 7.07 20.76 -11.76
N LYS A 89 8.26 20.23 -11.45
CA LYS A 89 8.56 18.80 -11.53
C LYS A 89 9.51 18.38 -10.41
N ILE A 90 9.26 17.19 -9.90
CA ILE A 90 10.07 16.53 -8.89
C ILE A 90 10.46 15.13 -9.37
N SER A 91 11.60 14.64 -8.90
CA SER A 91 12.03 13.25 -9.10
C SER A 91 12.73 12.75 -7.85
N GLY A 92 12.49 11.50 -7.50
CA GLY A 92 13.41 10.73 -6.65
C GLY A 92 14.62 10.25 -7.46
N GLU A 93 15.37 9.33 -6.89
CA GLU A 93 16.56 8.73 -7.50
C GLU A 93 16.20 7.71 -8.61
N LEU A 94 14.99 7.14 -8.57
CA LEU A 94 14.46 6.20 -9.57
C LEU A 94 15.36 4.96 -9.75
N ASN A 95 15.94 4.49 -8.65
CA ASN A 95 16.94 3.43 -8.64
C ASN A 95 16.62 2.39 -7.56
N PRO A 96 15.81 1.37 -7.89
CA PRO A 96 15.35 0.38 -6.92
C PRO A 96 16.43 -0.65 -6.51
N ILE A 97 17.63 -0.56 -7.10
CA ILE A 97 18.77 -1.40 -6.72
C ILE A 97 19.44 -0.82 -5.48
N ASP A 98 19.71 0.49 -5.47
CA ASP A 98 20.31 1.18 -4.31
C ASP A 98 19.27 1.64 -3.28
N PHE A 99 18.07 2.03 -3.72
CA PHE A 99 17.03 2.58 -2.85
C PHE A 99 15.87 1.60 -2.70
N ALA A 100 15.81 0.94 -1.54
CA ALA A 100 14.79 -0.06 -1.25
C ALA A 100 13.35 0.48 -1.35
N GLU A 101 13.12 1.74 -1.02
CA GLU A 101 11.80 2.36 -1.12
C GLU A 101 11.31 2.54 -2.57
N ASP A 102 12.21 2.71 -3.54
CA ASP A 102 11.86 2.76 -4.96
C ASP A 102 11.46 1.37 -5.47
N ASP A 103 12.03 0.31 -4.90
CA ASP A 103 11.60 -1.06 -5.18
C ASP A 103 10.21 -1.34 -4.59
N ILE A 104 9.99 -0.98 -3.31
CA ILE A 104 8.78 -1.33 -2.54
C ILE A 104 7.57 -0.48 -2.93
N PHE A 105 7.75 0.83 -3.11
CA PHE A 105 6.66 1.78 -3.35
C PHE A 105 6.55 2.21 -4.82
N GLY A 106 7.49 1.78 -5.66
CA GLY A 106 7.54 2.15 -7.06
C GLY A 106 7.84 3.64 -7.28
N TYR A 107 7.93 4.00 -8.55
CA TYR A 107 8.26 5.35 -9.00
C TYR A 107 7.83 5.55 -10.45
N MET A 108 7.84 6.80 -10.91
CA MET A 108 7.57 7.17 -12.29
C MET A 108 8.37 8.43 -12.63
N ARG A 109 9.10 8.41 -13.75
CA ARG A 109 9.83 9.60 -14.21
C ARG A 109 8.85 10.60 -14.85
N ALA A 110 8.87 11.85 -14.37
CA ALA A 110 8.01 12.92 -14.87
C ALA A 110 8.53 13.57 -16.17
N GLU A 111 8.33 12.93 -17.32
CA GLU A 111 8.74 13.47 -18.64
C GLU A 111 7.56 14.07 -19.45
N LYS A 112 7.84 15.14 -20.20
CA LYS A 112 6.86 15.70 -21.16
C LYS A 112 6.73 14.73 -22.35
N GLY A 113 5.52 14.34 -22.71
CA GLY A 113 5.25 13.53 -23.91
C GLY A 113 5.37 12.01 -23.74
N GLN A 114 5.53 11.50 -22.51
CA GLN A 114 5.43 10.05 -22.26
C GLN A 114 4.07 9.51 -22.75
N GLY A 115 4.11 8.45 -23.57
CA GLY A 115 2.93 7.80 -24.13
C GLY A 115 2.30 8.48 -25.36
N ARG A 116 2.77 9.66 -25.79
CA ARG A 116 2.34 10.26 -27.07
C ARG A 116 3.12 9.64 -28.23
N LYS A 117 2.41 9.14 -29.26
CA LYS A 117 3.00 8.97 -30.60
C LYS A 117 3.39 10.36 -31.08
N LYS A 118 4.68 10.63 -31.30
CA LYS A 118 5.06 11.77 -32.15
C LYS A 118 4.55 11.47 -33.56
N THR A 119 3.52 12.16 -34.02
CA THR A 119 3.42 12.50 -35.44
C THR A 119 4.59 13.44 -35.70
N VAL A 120 5.57 12.97 -36.44
CA VAL A 120 6.53 13.90 -37.07
C VAL A 120 5.69 14.60 -38.12
N GLU A 121 5.44 15.90 -37.96
CA GLU A 121 5.03 16.72 -39.09
C GLU A 121 6.20 16.67 -40.07
N VAL A 122 6.00 15.94 -41.16
CA VAL A 122 6.87 16.00 -42.32
C VAL A 122 6.54 17.34 -42.95
N GLU A 123 7.49 18.28 -42.92
CA GLU A 123 7.46 19.40 -43.85
C GLU A 123 7.38 18.79 -45.25
N GLU A 124 6.29 19.09 -45.95
CA GLU A 124 6.08 18.67 -47.33
C GLU A 124 7.17 19.31 -48.19
N ASP A 125 8.21 18.54 -48.50
CA ASP A 125 9.03 18.74 -49.68
C ASP A 125 9.23 17.39 -50.38
N GLU A 126 9.23 17.48 -51.69
CA GLU A 126 8.76 16.51 -52.68
C GLU A 126 9.52 15.17 -52.74
N GLU A 127 8.75 14.14 -53.11
CA GLU A 127 9.13 12.91 -53.80
C GLU A 127 10.40 12.15 -53.35
N GLN A 128 10.23 11.10 -52.52
CA GLN A 128 10.83 9.78 -52.75
C GLN A 128 10.35 8.70 -51.75
N GLU A 129 9.97 7.57 -52.34
CA GLU A 129 9.85 6.18 -51.85
C GLU A 129 9.55 5.83 -50.37
N GLN A 130 8.61 4.90 -50.26
CA GLN A 130 8.17 4.18 -49.07
C GLN A 130 9.32 3.75 -48.13
N GLN A 131 9.50 4.48 -47.04
CA GLN A 131 10.11 3.94 -45.82
C GLN A 131 9.07 3.96 -44.70
N GLU A 132 8.76 2.78 -44.17
CA GLU A 132 7.92 2.60 -42.97
C GLU A 132 8.39 3.56 -41.87
N THR A 133 7.57 4.57 -41.58
CA THR A 133 7.79 5.52 -40.51
C THR A 133 7.61 4.78 -39.19
N GLN A 134 8.66 4.13 -38.67
CA GLN A 134 8.65 3.55 -37.34
C GLN A 134 8.44 4.67 -36.32
N SER A 135 7.21 4.79 -35.82
CA SER A 135 6.89 5.68 -34.71
C SER A 135 7.73 5.27 -33.49
N LYS A 136 8.85 5.95 -33.23
CA LYS A 136 9.65 5.78 -32.01
C LYS A 136 8.83 6.31 -30.83
N LYS A 137 8.07 5.41 -30.19
CA LYS A 137 7.44 5.72 -28.90
C LYS A 137 8.53 5.92 -27.86
N THR A 138 8.46 7.03 -27.12
CA THR A 138 9.34 7.27 -25.98
C THR A 138 9.06 6.20 -24.91
N LYS A 139 10.08 5.42 -24.55
CA LYS A 139 9.98 4.42 -23.48
C LYS A 139 9.79 5.15 -22.14
N SER A 140 8.84 4.69 -21.33
CA SER A 140 8.55 5.27 -20.01
C SER A 140 9.34 4.53 -18.93
N LEU A 141 10.11 5.29 -18.14
CA LEU A 141 10.77 4.77 -16.95
C LEU A 141 9.78 4.83 -15.77
N MET A 142 9.22 3.68 -15.42
CA MET A 142 8.24 3.56 -14.35
C MET A 142 8.23 2.16 -13.74
N ARG A 143 8.00 2.10 -12.43
CA ARG A 143 7.76 0.88 -11.67
C ARG A 143 6.46 1.02 -10.91
N SER A 144 5.51 0.14 -11.19
CA SER A 144 4.29 0.03 -10.38
C SER A 144 4.66 -0.44 -8.98
N SER A 145 4.12 0.22 -7.95
CA SER A 145 4.33 -0.11 -6.53
C SER A 145 4.00 -1.57 -6.24
N PRO A 146 4.97 -2.42 -5.84
CA PRO A 146 4.68 -3.75 -5.31
C PRO A 146 3.82 -3.73 -4.04
N PHE A 147 3.91 -2.66 -3.25
CA PHE A 147 3.02 -2.44 -2.11
C PHE A 147 1.74 -1.70 -2.53
N ALA A 148 0.65 -2.46 -2.68
CA ALA A 148 -0.69 -1.94 -2.90
C ALA A 148 -1.40 -1.65 -1.57
N ALA A 149 -2.20 -0.59 -1.56
CA ALA A 149 -2.73 0.02 -0.34
C ALA A 149 -4.09 0.65 -0.60
N SER A 150 -5.09 0.36 0.24
CA SER A 150 -6.38 1.06 0.23
C SER A 150 -6.28 2.42 0.92
N LEU A 151 -7.38 3.18 0.91
CA LEU A 151 -7.57 4.28 1.85
C LEU A 151 -7.60 3.73 3.28
N LEU A 152 -7.21 4.57 4.24
CA LEU A 152 -7.53 4.38 5.66
C LEU A 152 -8.92 4.98 5.87
N VAL A 153 -9.93 4.15 6.10
CA VAL A 153 -11.34 4.55 6.11
C VAL A 153 -11.94 4.36 7.50
N SER A 154 -12.74 5.31 7.95
CA SER A 154 -13.47 5.18 9.20
C SER A 154 -14.41 3.98 9.21
N THR A 155 -14.30 3.19 10.27
CA THR A 155 -15.24 2.10 10.58
C THR A 155 -16.62 2.65 10.93
N ARG A 156 -16.69 3.87 11.50
CA ARG A 156 -17.93 4.61 11.75
C ARG A 156 -18.34 5.43 10.54
N LYS A 157 -19.55 5.20 10.03
CA LYS A 157 -20.02 5.81 8.78
C LYS A 157 -20.84 7.08 8.96
N LYS A 158 -21.56 7.24 10.07
CA LYS A 158 -22.44 8.40 10.29
C LYS A 158 -21.67 9.58 10.88
N ASN A 159 -21.91 10.79 10.36
CA ASN A 159 -21.26 12.03 10.83
C ASN A 159 -21.37 12.22 12.35
N SER A 160 -22.54 11.92 12.93
CA SER A 160 -22.82 12.03 14.37
C SER A 160 -21.92 11.15 15.26
N ASP A 161 -21.28 10.14 14.68
CA ASP A 161 -20.56 9.11 15.44
C ASP A 161 -19.05 9.36 15.48
N TRP A 162 -18.55 10.30 14.66
CA TRP A 162 -17.12 10.57 14.53
C TRP A 162 -16.75 12.06 14.59
N GLN A 163 -17.62 12.99 14.17
CA GLN A 163 -17.22 14.39 13.93
C GLN A 163 -17.13 15.21 15.23
N GLY A 164 -16.03 15.95 15.37
CA GLY A 164 -15.82 16.95 16.42
C GLY A 164 -15.33 18.28 15.84
N LYS A 165 -15.41 19.34 16.65
CA LYS A 165 -14.95 20.70 16.32
C LYS A 165 -14.21 21.31 17.50
N ASP A 166 -13.12 22.00 17.19
CA ASP A 166 -12.39 22.88 18.10
C ASP A 166 -12.54 24.32 17.59
N GLU A 167 -13.09 25.19 18.43
CA GLU A 167 -13.42 26.57 18.09
C GLU A 167 -12.61 27.53 18.96
N GLY A 168 -11.96 28.50 18.32
CA GLY A 168 -11.13 29.47 19.00
C GLY A 168 -11.21 30.86 18.37
N PHE A 169 -10.61 31.83 19.06
CA PHE A 169 -10.55 33.21 18.60
C PHE A 169 -9.11 33.73 18.65
N VAL A 170 -8.71 34.45 17.61
CA VAL A 170 -7.49 35.26 17.64
C VAL A 170 -7.88 36.68 18.04
N HIS A 171 -7.45 37.11 19.23
CA HIS A 171 -7.68 38.47 19.72
C HIS A 171 -6.66 39.44 19.12
N LEU A 172 -7.16 40.49 18.49
CA LEU A 172 -6.36 41.54 17.87
C LEU A 172 -6.17 42.72 18.83
N LYS A 173 -5.09 43.49 18.67
CA LYS A 173 -4.88 44.72 19.45
C LYS A 173 -5.91 45.80 19.13
N GLU A 174 -6.37 45.84 17.88
CA GLU A 174 -7.43 46.71 17.39
C GLU A 174 -8.37 45.89 16.49
N GLY A 175 -9.68 46.13 16.57
CA GLY A 175 -10.71 45.37 15.84
C GLY A 175 -11.37 44.27 16.66
N THR A 176 -12.19 43.44 16.00
CA THR A 176 -12.92 42.33 16.63
C THR A 176 -12.11 41.02 16.57
N PRO A 177 -12.28 40.11 17.55
CA PRO A 177 -11.62 38.80 17.51
C PRO A 177 -12.01 38.01 16.25
N LEU A 178 -11.02 37.39 15.60
CA LEU A 178 -11.25 36.56 14.42
C LEU A 178 -11.51 35.10 14.86
N PRO A 179 -12.72 34.54 14.62
CA PRO A 179 -12.99 33.13 14.90
C PRO A 179 -12.25 32.22 13.92
N TYR A 180 -11.78 31.09 14.43
CA TYR A 180 -11.29 29.97 13.64
C TYR A 180 -11.83 28.66 14.18
N THR A 181 -12.10 27.71 13.28
CA THR A 181 -12.60 26.38 13.64
C THR A 181 -11.72 25.32 13.02
N THR A 182 -11.35 24.30 13.78
CA THR A 182 -10.72 23.09 13.24
C THR A 182 -11.64 21.90 13.48
N GLN A 183 -12.07 21.24 12.41
CA GLN A 183 -12.77 19.97 12.53
C GLN A 183 -11.77 18.86 12.86
N PHE A 184 -12.19 17.86 13.62
CA PHE A 184 -11.42 16.65 13.90
C PHE A 184 -12.36 15.43 13.94
N TYR A 185 -11.81 14.23 14.03
CA TYR A 185 -12.60 13.00 14.11
C TYR A 185 -12.12 12.04 15.20
N THR A 186 -13.07 11.35 15.82
CA THR A 186 -12.81 10.25 16.76
C THR A 186 -13.40 8.95 16.19
N THR A 187 -12.54 8.04 15.72
CA THR A 187 -12.95 6.79 15.07
C THR A 187 -11.79 5.78 15.00
N ASN A 188 -12.08 4.55 14.58
CA ASN A 188 -11.06 3.62 14.11
C ASN A 188 -10.96 3.72 12.58
N LEU A 189 -9.73 3.77 12.06
CA LEU A 189 -9.49 3.79 10.62
C LEU A 189 -8.92 2.44 10.17
N GLN A 190 -9.58 1.81 9.19
CA GLN A 190 -9.16 0.55 8.57
C GLN A 190 -8.48 0.80 7.24
N ALA A 191 -7.34 0.14 7.03
CA ALA A 191 -6.78 -0.03 5.70
C ALA A 191 -6.45 -1.50 5.44
N VAL A 192 -6.47 -1.85 4.16
CA VAL A 192 -6.06 -3.14 3.63
C VAL A 192 -4.89 -2.92 2.68
N PHE A 193 -3.92 -3.82 2.73
CA PHE A 193 -2.73 -3.78 1.90
C PHE A 193 -2.44 -5.15 1.30
N CYS A 194 -1.69 -5.13 0.19
CA CYS A 194 -1.15 -6.31 -0.45
C CYS A 194 0.26 -6.00 -0.93
N LEU A 195 1.24 -6.72 -0.45
CA LEU A 195 2.61 -6.67 -0.95
C LEU A 195 2.81 -7.80 -1.96
N ALA A 196 3.11 -7.47 -3.20
CA ALA A 196 3.59 -8.43 -4.19
C ALA A 196 5.04 -8.85 -3.85
N TYR A 197 5.18 -9.72 -2.83
CA TYR A 197 6.46 -10.19 -2.28
C TYR A 197 7.41 -10.66 -3.39
N SER A 198 6.91 -11.49 -4.30
CA SER A 198 7.66 -12.02 -5.45
C SER A 198 8.18 -10.98 -6.45
N ARG A 199 7.65 -9.74 -6.44
CA ARG A 199 8.08 -8.66 -7.32
C ARG A 199 9.27 -7.86 -6.79
N LEU A 200 9.55 -7.93 -5.48
CA LEU A 200 10.70 -7.23 -4.89
C LEU A 200 12.00 -7.81 -5.46
N GLY A 201 12.91 -6.92 -5.84
CA GLY A 201 14.17 -7.25 -6.49
C GLY A 201 14.06 -7.77 -7.93
N LEU A 202 12.87 -7.76 -8.54
CA LEU A 202 12.63 -8.21 -9.90
C LEU A 202 12.17 -7.03 -10.77
N PHE A 203 12.77 -6.84 -11.94
CA PHE A 203 12.58 -5.65 -12.76
C PHE A 203 12.27 -5.99 -14.22
N TRP A 204 11.18 -5.44 -14.75
CA TRP A 204 10.71 -5.71 -16.10
C TRP A 204 11.07 -4.56 -17.04
N ASN A 205 12.01 -4.80 -17.95
CA ASN A 205 12.32 -3.89 -19.04
C ASN A 205 11.75 -4.47 -20.34
N VAL A 206 10.43 -4.38 -20.49
CA VAL A 206 9.67 -5.04 -21.56
C VAL A 206 8.78 -4.03 -22.29
N GLY A 207 8.92 -3.98 -23.61
CA GLY A 207 8.16 -3.08 -24.48
C GLY A 207 8.46 -1.61 -24.20
N ASP A 208 7.39 -0.83 -24.02
CA ASP A 208 7.44 0.63 -23.81
C ASP A 208 7.63 1.02 -22.33
N ARG A 209 7.66 0.06 -21.40
CA ARG A 209 7.79 0.29 -19.95
C ARG A 209 9.08 -0.34 -19.44
N LEU A 210 9.94 0.51 -18.88
CA LEU A 210 11.19 0.10 -18.28
C LEU A 210 11.12 0.35 -16.78
N GLU A 211 11.41 -0.67 -15.99
CA GLU A 211 11.52 -0.57 -14.52
C GLU A 211 12.97 -0.34 -14.05
N LEU A 212 13.93 -0.34 -14.96
CA LEU A 212 15.32 0.10 -14.75
C LEU A 212 15.76 0.96 -15.92
N ASP A 213 16.46 2.06 -15.63
CA ASP A 213 17.12 2.86 -16.66
C ASP A 213 18.17 1.99 -17.38
N PRO A 214 18.19 1.91 -18.73
CA PRO A 214 19.18 1.11 -19.46
C PRO A 214 20.63 1.37 -19.05
N LYS A 215 20.99 2.61 -18.70
CA LYS A 215 22.33 2.95 -18.23
C LYS A 215 22.65 2.29 -16.88
N LEU A 216 21.66 2.22 -15.99
CA LEU A 216 21.79 1.52 -14.72
C LEU A 216 21.87 0.01 -14.94
N VAL A 217 21.13 -0.54 -15.92
CA VAL A 217 21.22 -1.96 -16.26
C VAL A 217 22.64 -2.34 -16.68
N GLU A 218 23.25 -1.60 -17.61
CA GLU A 218 24.64 -1.84 -18.06
C GLU A 218 25.60 -1.81 -16.86
N LYS A 219 25.56 -0.72 -16.08
CA LYS A 219 26.38 -0.57 -14.86
C LYS A 219 26.23 -1.75 -13.90
N TYR A 220 25.00 -2.13 -13.56
CA TYR A 220 24.76 -3.14 -12.52
C TYR A 220 24.93 -4.59 -13.00
N LEU A 221 24.90 -4.84 -14.31
CA LEU A 221 25.35 -6.10 -14.89
C LEU A 221 26.88 -6.23 -14.78
N ASP A 222 27.61 -5.17 -15.12
CA ASP A 222 29.08 -5.15 -15.02
C ASP A 222 29.55 -5.29 -13.55
N GLU A 223 28.86 -4.62 -12.62
CA GLU A 223 29.08 -4.74 -11.18
C GLU A 223 28.58 -6.08 -10.59
N LYS A 224 27.93 -6.94 -11.39
CA LYS A 224 27.32 -8.20 -10.95
C LYS A 224 26.38 -8.03 -9.75
N ARG A 225 25.54 -7.00 -9.79
CA ARG A 225 24.48 -6.75 -8.79
C ARG A 225 23.11 -7.21 -9.26
N ILE A 226 22.93 -7.32 -10.57
CA ILE A 226 21.75 -7.91 -11.20
C ILE A 226 22.15 -9.01 -12.18
N VAL A 227 21.20 -9.88 -12.50
CA VAL A 227 21.30 -10.88 -13.57
C VAL A 227 20.12 -10.76 -14.53
N GLU A 228 20.34 -11.15 -15.78
CA GLU A 228 19.25 -11.37 -16.73
C GLU A 228 18.58 -12.71 -16.38
N ARG A 229 17.33 -12.64 -15.90
CA ARG A 229 16.57 -13.81 -15.47
C ARG A 229 15.87 -14.49 -16.65
N GLU A 230 15.24 -13.68 -17.51
CA GLU A 230 14.39 -14.17 -18.59
C GLU A 230 14.38 -13.17 -19.75
N LYS A 231 14.44 -13.69 -20.98
CA LYS A 231 14.14 -12.94 -22.20
C LYS A 231 12.67 -13.10 -22.53
N VAL A 232 11.97 -11.98 -22.68
CA VAL A 232 10.55 -11.97 -23.02
C VAL A 232 10.41 -11.82 -24.52
N GLU A 233 9.87 -12.84 -25.16
CA GLU A 233 9.65 -12.89 -26.61
C GLU A 233 8.16 -13.09 -26.91
N ARG A 234 7.72 -12.57 -28.05
CA ARG A 234 6.38 -12.83 -28.59
C ARG A 234 6.51 -13.47 -29.97
N GLU A 235 5.79 -14.56 -30.18
CA GLU A 235 5.64 -15.15 -31.50
C GLU A 235 4.53 -14.43 -32.27
N GLU A 236 4.88 -13.88 -33.43
CA GLU A 236 3.94 -13.29 -34.39
C GLU A 236 4.30 -13.82 -35.78
N ASN A 237 3.33 -14.44 -36.47
CA ASN A 237 3.49 -15.00 -37.82
C ASN A 237 4.69 -15.95 -37.98
N GLY A 238 4.95 -16.81 -36.98
CA GLY A 238 6.06 -17.77 -36.99
C GLY A 238 7.45 -17.15 -36.78
N LYS A 239 7.56 -15.85 -36.49
CA LYS A 239 8.80 -15.17 -36.11
C LYS A 239 8.75 -14.79 -34.63
N LYS A 240 9.85 -15.06 -33.91
CA LYS A 240 10.05 -14.61 -32.53
C LYS A 240 10.55 -13.17 -32.54
N ARG A 241 9.84 -12.29 -31.85
CA ARG A 241 10.23 -10.90 -31.63
C ARG A 241 10.57 -10.70 -30.16
N GLU A 242 11.80 -10.24 -29.89
CA GLU A 242 12.21 -9.84 -28.54
C GLU A 242 11.42 -8.60 -28.11
N LEU A 243 10.70 -8.72 -26.98
CA LEU A 243 9.98 -7.63 -26.35
C LEU A 243 10.83 -6.95 -25.27
N GLY A 244 11.79 -7.68 -24.68
CA GLY A 244 12.72 -7.14 -23.70
C GLY A 244 13.17 -8.20 -22.71
N LYS A 245 13.60 -7.75 -21.54
CA LYS A 245 14.30 -8.59 -20.56
C LYS A 245 13.77 -8.34 -19.15
N ILE A 246 13.81 -9.40 -18.35
CA ILE A 246 13.55 -9.36 -16.93
C ILE A 246 14.89 -9.49 -16.20
N TYR A 247 15.16 -8.52 -15.33
CA TYR A 247 16.34 -8.50 -14.49
C TYR A 247 15.96 -8.85 -13.05
N GLU A 248 16.85 -9.53 -12.32
CA GLU A 248 16.68 -9.85 -10.91
C GLU A 248 17.96 -9.50 -10.14
N LEU A 249 17.83 -9.04 -8.89
CA LEU A 249 18.98 -8.88 -8.00
C LEU A 249 19.70 -10.23 -7.82
N VAL A 250 21.03 -10.23 -7.75
CA VAL A 250 21.82 -11.46 -7.55
C VAL A 250 21.48 -12.13 -6.20
N ASP A 251 21.24 -11.33 -5.18
CA ASP A 251 20.87 -11.73 -3.83
C ASP A 251 19.36 -11.63 -3.56
N ALA A 252 18.53 -11.71 -4.62
CA ALA A 252 17.12 -11.35 -4.56
C ALA A 252 16.31 -11.98 -3.42
N ASN A 253 16.56 -13.24 -3.04
CA ASN A 253 15.83 -13.86 -1.93
C ASN A 253 16.12 -13.17 -0.59
N THR A 254 17.40 -12.90 -0.30
CA THR A 254 17.82 -12.18 0.91
C THR A 254 17.28 -10.76 0.89
N THR A 255 17.48 -10.01 -0.20
CA THR A 255 17.01 -8.62 -0.30
C THR A 255 15.49 -8.54 -0.19
N ARG A 256 14.75 -9.47 -0.81
CA ARG A 256 13.28 -9.52 -0.77
C ARG A 256 12.78 -9.77 0.64
N LYS A 257 13.41 -10.69 1.38
CA LYS A 257 13.12 -10.94 2.79
C LYS A 257 13.38 -9.71 3.65
N GLU A 258 14.53 -9.06 3.46
CA GLU A 258 14.90 -7.85 4.20
C GLU A 258 13.93 -6.70 3.91
N ARG A 259 13.64 -6.43 2.63
CA ARG A 259 12.71 -5.39 2.16
C ARG A 259 11.31 -5.59 2.70
N ALA A 260 10.74 -6.80 2.56
CA ALA A 260 9.42 -7.12 3.06
C ALA A 260 9.38 -7.13 4.60
N GLY A 261 10.36 -7.74 5.26
CA GLY A 261 10.43 -7.78 6.73
C GLY A 261 10.57 -6.40 7.35
N GLY A 262 11.42 -5.54 6.77
CA GLY A 262 11.56 -4.14 7.19
C GLY A 262 10.25 -3.37 7.01
N LEU A 263 9.55 -3.56 5.89
CA LEU A 263 8.24 -2.93 5.64
C LEU A 263 7.19 -3.35 6.67
N LEU A 264 7.08 -4.64 6.97
CA LEU A 264 6.10 -5.16 7.93
C LEU A 264 6.39 -4.63 9.35
N LYS A 265 7.66 -4.64 9.76
CA LYS A 265 8.07 -4.10 11.06
C LYS A 265 7.81 -2.59 11.16
N ALA A 266 8.13 -1.84 10.11
CA ALA A 266 7.85 -0.41 10.03
C ALA A 266 6.34 -0.11 10.09
N LEU A 267 5.50 -0.95 9.48
CA LEU A 267 4.04 -0.81 9.58
C LEU A 267 3.55 -0.97 11.03
N ALA A 268 4.12 -1.88 11.80
CA ALA A 268 3.73 -2.09 13.20
C ALA A 268 4.08 -0.92 14.13
N VAL A 269 5.00 -0.04 13.73
CA VAL A 269 5.41 1.17 14.46
C VAL A 269 5.19 2.43 13.64
N LEU A 270 4.15 2.44 12.78
CA LEU A 270 3.86 3.53 11.85
C LEU A 270 3.85 4.91 12.54
N ARG A 271 4.57 5.87 11.96
CA ARG A 271 4.62 7.27 12.41
C ARG A 271 4.22 8.21 11.28
N GLY A 272 3.40 9.20 11.59
CA GLY A 272 2.94 10.17 10.62
C GLY A 272 1.75 10.97 11.11
N GLY A 273 0.90 11.43 10.19
CA GLY A 273 -0.25 12.28 10.49
C GLY A 273 0.04 13.77 10.30
N ALA A 274 -1.00 14.52 9.95
CA ALA A 274 -0.94 15.98 9.89
C ALA A 274 -1.14 16.59 11.29
N LYS A 275 -0.71 17.84 11.46
CA LYS A 275 -0.92 18.65 12.68
C LYS A 275 -0.57 17.92 14.00
N GLN A 276 0.51 17.12 13.99
CA GLN A 276 0.92 16.33 15.16
C GLN A 276 1.22 17.17 16.41
N ALA A 277 1.74 18.40 16.25
CA ALA A 277 1.94 19.31 17.37
C ALA A 277 0.63 19.75 18.06
N GLN A 278 -0.49 19.75 17.33
CA GLN A 278 -1.81 20.11 17.87
C GLN A 278 -2.56 18.89 18.40
N PHE A 279 -2.50 17.74 17.70
CA PHE A 279 -3.35 16.59 17.99
C PHE A 279 -2.64 15.36 18.57
N GLY A 280 -1.32 15.23 18.40
CA GLY A 280 -0.53 14.15 19.00
C GLY A 280 -1.02 12.72 18.74
N VAL A 281 -1.62 12.47 17.57
CA VAL A 281 -2.33 11.22 17.28
C VAL A 281 -1.35 10.09 17.00
N ASP A 282 -1.45 9.01 17.77
CA ASP A 282 -0.73 7.77 17.53
C ASP A 282 -1.36 6.99 16.36
N VAL A 283 -0.61 6.82 15.27
CA VAL A 283 -1.04 6.09 14.07
C VAL A 283 -0.45 4.68 13.98
N ALA A 284 0.20 4.18 15.04
CA ALA A 284 0.65 2.79 15.08
C ALA A 284 -0.57 1.84 15.16
N PRO A 285 -0.55 0.71 14.42
CA PRO A 285 -1.63 -0.26 14.44
C PRO A 285 -1.98 -0.74 15.86
N LYS A 286 -3.26 -0.67 16.21
CA LYS A 286 -3.83 -1.31 17.41
C LYS A 286 -4.27 -2.73 17.13
N LEU A 287 -4.57 -3.01 15.86
CA LEU A 287 -4.83 -4.33 15.34
C LEU A 287 -4.17 -4.49 13.97
N LEU A 288 -3.60 -5.67 13.71
CA LEU A 288 -2.98 -6.04 12.44
C LEU A 288 -3.27 -7.51 12.15
N ILE A 289 -3.98 -7.81 11.07
CA ILE A 289 -4.18 -9.18 10.57
C ILE A 289 -3.41 -9.32 9.27
N LEU A 290 -2.57 -10.34 9.14
CA LEU A 290 -1.82 -10.60 7.91
C LEU A 290 -1.50 -12.07 7.68
N ALA A 291 -1.37 -12.44 6.42
CA ALA A 291 -0.94 -13.77 5.98
C ALA A 291 -0.23 -13.70 4.63
N GLY A 292 0.69 -14.63 4.41
CA GLY A 292 1.26 -14.91 3.12
C GLY A 292 0.30 -15.70 2.23
N LEU A 293 0.20 -15.32 0.97
CA LEU A 293 -0.69 -15.90 -0.03
C LEU A 293 0.07 -16.32 -1.29
N SER A 294 -0.49 -17.28 -2.02
CA SER A 294 -0.07 -17.61 -3.39
C SER A 294 -0.77 -16.78 -4.48
N GLY A 295 -1.62 -15.82 -4.10
CA GLY A 295 -2.30 -14.90 -5.02
C GLY A 295 -2.40 -13.47 -4.47
N GLY A 296 -2.62 -12.49 -5.37
CA GLY A 296 -2.57 -11.06 -5.05
C GLY A 296 -3.86 -10.43 -4.53
N ASN A 297 -4.88 -11.24 -4.20
CA ASN A 297 -6.14 -10.74 -3.65
C ASN A 297 -5.93 -10.22 -2.21
N PRO A 298 -6.29 -8.96 -1.89
CA PRO A 298 -6.27 -8.47 -0.52
C PRO A 298 -7.49 -9.03 0.24
N ILE A 299 -7.39 -10.22 0.84
CA ILE A 299 -8.56 -10.98 1.32
C ILE A 299 -9.21 -10.42 2.60
N PHE A 300 -8.48 -9.66 3.43
CA PHE A 300 -8.93 -9.22 4.75
C PHE A 300 -9.72 -7.90 4.73
N ASN A 301 -10.75 -7.80 3.88
CA ASN A 301 -11.63 -6.63 3.82
C ASN A 301 -12.86 -6.79 4.72
N HIS A 302 -13.45 -5.67 5.16
CA HIS A 302 -14.77 -5.61 5.81
C HIS A 302 -14.97 -6.47 7.07
N LEU A 303 -13.88 -6.85 7.74
CA LEU A 303 -13.87 -7.73 8.90
C LEU A 303 -14.37 -7.09 10.21
N PHE A 304 -14.59 -5.78 10.26
CA PHE A 304 -14.90 -5.08 11.51
C PHE A 304 -16.32 -4.49 11.51
N SER A 305 -16.90 -4.41 12.70
CA SER A 305 -18.09 -3.61 13.01
C SER A 305 -17.73 -2.61 14.10
N ASP A 306 -18.16 -1.35 13.96
CA ASP A 306 -17.92 -0.30 14.95
C ASP A 306 -19.23 0.45 15.17
N GLU A 307 -19.90 0.10 16.26
CA GLU A 307 -21.16 0.72 16.67
C GLU A 307 -20.90 1.55 17.92
N ARG A 308 -21.48 2.76 18.01
CA ARG A 308 -21.23 3.69 19.11
C ARG A 308 -21.46 3.08 20.50
N GLU A 309 -22.47 2.23 20.64
CA GLU A 309 -22.84 1.60 21.91
C GLU A 309 -22.14 0.27 22.18
N LYS A 310 -21.90 -0.53 21.12
CA LYS A 310 -21.27 -1.86 21.25
C LYS A 310 -19.76 -1.85 21.09
N GLY A 311 -19.19 -0.72 20.67
CA GLY A 311 -17.79 -0.56 20.34
C GLY A 311 -17.34 -1.33 19.10
N LEU A 312 -16.02 -1.44 18.96
CA LEU A 312 -15.36 -2.10 17.85
C LEU A 312 -15.24 -3.61 18.08
N THR A 313 -15.68 -4.40 17.11
CA THR A 313 -15.62 -5.87 17.13
C THR A 313 -15.07 -6.46 15.82
N LEU A 314 -14.43 -7.63 15.91
CA LEU A 314 -14.12 -8.47 14.75
C LEU A 314 -15.32 -9.36 14.42
N LYS A 315 -15.76 -9.38 13.16
CA LYS A 315 -16.82 -10.28 12.67
C LYS A 315 -16.26 -11.71 12.52
N ILE A 316 -16.35 -12.49 13.59
CA ILE A 316 -15.74 -13.83 13.68
C ILE A 316 -16.18 -14.75 12.55
N GLU A 317 -17.48 -14.82 12.27
CA GLU A 317 -18.00 -15.72 11.23
C GLU A 317 -17.58 -15.28 9.82
N THR A 318 -17.60 -13.98 9.53
CA THR A 318 -17.04 -13.44 8.27
C THR A 318 -15.55 -13.75 8.13
N PHE A 319 -14.78 -13.65 9.22
CA PHE A 319 -13.35 -13.98 9.20
C PHE A 319 -13.12 -15.47 8.89
N LYS A 320 -13.88 -16.37 9.50
CA LYS A 320 -13.83 -17.81 9.21
C LYS A 320 -14.25 -18.12 7.77
N GLU A 321 -15.27 -17.44 7.25
CA GLU A 321 -15.73 -17.58 5.87
C GLU A 321 -14.62 -17.20 4.87
N VAL A 322 -13.96 -16.05 5.08
CA VAL A 322 -12.80 -15.63 4.26
C VAL A 322 -11.69 -16.67 4.30
N ILE A 323 -11.36 -17.22 5.47
CA ILE A 323 -10.33 -18.27 5.59
C ILE A 323 -10.75 -19.54 4.83
N THR A 324 -12.03 -19.90 4.90
CA THR A 324 -12.58 -21.08 4.21
C THR A 324 -12.50 -20.94 2.69
N ASP A 325 -12.81 -19.76 2.16
CA ASP A 325 -12.78 -19.47 0.73
C ASP A 325 -11.36 -19.44 0.14
N TYR A 326 -10.39 -18.98 0.94
CA TYR A 326 -9.01 -18.79 0.48
C TYR A 326 -8.01 -19.80 1.07
N GLY A 327 -8.47 -20.84 1.76
CA GLY A 327 -7.58 -21.77 2.47
C GLY A 327 -6.57 -22.49 1.60
N ASP A 328 -6.88 -22.74 0.32
CA ASP A 328 -5.96 -23.31 -0.67
C ASP A 328 -4.87 -22.32 -1.12
N ARG A 329 -5.05 -21.02 -0.85
CA ARG A 329 -4.14 -19.94 -1.23
C ARG A 329 -3.35 -19.36 -0.07
N ILE A 330 -3.72 -19.65 1.18
CA ILE A 330 -3.00 -19.19 2.37
C ILE A 330 -1.74 -20.04 2.54
N SER A 331 -0.57 -19.41 2.46
CA SER A 331 0.74 -20.07 2.40
C SER A 331 1.54 -20.00 3.72
N THR A 332 1.08 -19.24 4.69
CA THR A 332 1.69 -19.10 6.03
C THR A 332 0.60 -19.18 7.10
N PRO A 333 0.96 -19.24 8.40
CA PRO A 333 0.00 -18.94 9.45
C PRO A 333 -0.63 -17.55 9.23
N ILE A 334 -1.86 -17.40 9.70
CA ILE A 334 -2.55 -16.12 9.78
C ILE A 334 -2.21 -15.50 11.12
N PHE A 335 -1.53 -14.36 11.09
CA PHE A 335 -1.14 -13.64 12.29
C PHE A 335 -2.18 -12.57 12.61
N VAL A 336 -2.77 -12.66 13.80
CA VAL A 336 -3.71 -11.69 14.35
C VAL A 336 -3.02 -10.95 15.49
N GLY A 337 -2.45 -9.80 15.17
CA GLY A 337 -1.92 -8.86 16.12
C GLY A 337 -3.03 -8.02 16.75
N LEU A 338 -3.24 -8.12 18.05
CA LEU A 338 -4.28 -7.41 18.80
C LEU A 338 -3.69 -6.74 20.04
N ARG A 339 -3.90 -5.43 20.19
CA ARG A 339 -3.63 -4.75 21.44
C ARG A 339 -4.75 -5.08 22.44
N LYS A 340 -4.37 -5.54 23.63
CA LYS A 340 -5.31 -5.85 24.71
C LYS A 340 -6.20 -4.64 25.05
N GLY A 341 -7.49 -4.88 25.22
CA GLY A 341 -8.52 -3.87 25.50
C GLY A 341 -9.02 -3.10 24.28
N TYR A 342 -8.53 -3.41 23.07
CA TYR A 342 -8.91 -2.66 21.87
C TYR A 342 -10.23 -3.14 21.23
N LEU A 343 -10.47 -4.46 21.20
CA LEU A 343 -11.72 -5.03 20.68
C LEU A 343 -12.64 -5.43 21.84
N GLN A 344 -13.94 -5.22 21.65
CA GLN A 344 -14.95 -5.58 22.64
C GLN A 344 -15.15 -7.10 22.74
N ASN A 345 -14.95 -7.82 21.64
CA ASN A 345 -14.98 -9.28 21.58
C ASN A 345 -13.59 -9.91 21.56
N GLU A 346 -12.59 -9.30 22.21
CA GLU A 346 -11.21 -9.81 22.19
C GLU A 346 -11.07 -11.26 22.69
N ASN A 347 -11.91 -11.68 23.65
CA ASN A 347 -11.92 -13.06 24.14
C ASN A 347 -12.26 -14.06 23.02
N GLU A 348 -13.23 -13.75 22.16
CA GLU A 348 -13.55 -14.59 21.00
C GLU A 348 -12.40 -14.62 20.00
N VAL A 349 -11.68 -13.50 19.85
CA VAL A 349 -10.49 -13.44 19.00
C VAL A 349 -9.37 -14.31 19.53
N TYR A 350 -9.09 -14.30 20.85
CA TYR A 350 -8.09 -15.19 21.44
C TYR A 350 -8.44 -16.67 21.26
N LEU A 351 -9.73 -17.02 21.30
CA LEU A 351 -10.21 -18.39 21.04
C LEU A 351 -10.03 -18.85 19.58
N LEU A 352 -9.72 -17.93 18.65
CA LEU A 352 -9.33 -18.30 17.28
C LEU A 352 -7.92 -18.87 17.20
N ALA A 353 -7.09 -18.74 18.23
CA ALA A 353 -5.71 -19.26 18.20
C ALA A 353 -5.71 -20.79 18.20
N SER A 354 -5.61 -21.40 17.02
CA SER A 354 -5.61 -22.84 16.84
C SER A 354 -5.17 -23.23 15.43
N LYS A 355 -5.10 -24.54 15.19
CA LYS A 355 -5.01 -25.13 13.86
C LYS A 355 -6.39 -25.53 13.37
N TYR A 356 -6.60 -25.39 12.07
CA TYR A 356 -7.87 -25.58 11.40
C TYR A 356 -7.69 -26.38 10.12
N LYS A 357 -8.70 -27.19 9.82
CA LYS A 357 -8.89 -27.83 8.53
C LYS A 357 -10.18 -27.33 7.91
N ILE A 358 -10.25 -27.36 6.58
CA ILE A 358 -11.46 -27.10 5.83
C ILE A 358 -12.12 -28.44 5.56
N GLU A 359 -13.32 -28.64 6.10
CA GLU A 359 -14.14 -29.82 5.80
C GLU A 359 -15.18 -29.45 4.74
N SER A 360 -15.36 -30.32 3.75
CA SER A 360 -16.43 -30.21 2.77
C SER A 360 -17.57 -31.16 3.16
N ASN A 361 -18.76 -30.62 3.38
CA ASN A 361 -19.95 -31.45 3.53
C ASN A 361 -20.53 -31.78 2.14
N ALA A 362 -20.41 -33.05 1.74
CA ALA A 362 -20.85 -33.53 0.45
C ALA A 362 -22.37 -33.42 0.22
N SER A 363 -23.19 -33.39 1.29
CA SER A 363 -24.65 -33.32 1.16
C SER A 363 -25.17 -31.89 0.94
N THR A 364 -24.50 -30.88 1.51
CA THR A 364 -24.88 -29.47 1.42
C THR A 364 -24.01 -28.66 0.46
N SER A 365 -22.94 -29.25 -0.07
CA SER A 365 -21.90 -28.54 -0.84
C SER A 365 -21.30 -27.33 -0.11
N THR A 366 -21.38 -27.32 1.23
CA THR A 366 -20.82 -26.26 2.05
C THR A 366 -19.44 -26.65 2.57
N LYS A 367 -18.57 -25.65 2.72
CA LYS A 367 -17.28 -25.79 3.40
C LYS A 367 -17.37 -25.17 4.78
N SER A 368 -16.71 -25.76 5.77
CA SER A 368 -16.61 -25.21 7.11
C SER A 368 -15.17 -25.26 7.62
N LEU A 369 -14.80 -24.25 8.40
CA LEU A 369 -13.52 -24.19 9.09
C LEU A 369 -13.66 -24.85 10.47
N VAL A 370 -13.00 -25.98 10.67
CA VAL A 370 -13.11 -26.80 11.89
C VAL A 370 -11.75 -26.85 12.59
N GLN A 371 -11.74 -26.68 13.92
CA GLN A 371 -10.51 -26.83 14.71
C GLN A 371 -10.03 -28.29 14.65
N ASP A 372 -8.76 -28.47 14.31
CA ASP A 372 -8.12 -29.79 14.22
C ASP A 372 -6.61 -29.62 14.49
N ALA A 373 -6.05 -30.43 15.38
CA ALA A 373 -4.63 -30.41 15.72
C ALA A 373 -3.71 -30.67 14.50
N ASN A 374 -4.21 -31.38 13.50
CA ASN A 374 -3.54 -31.68 12.24
C ASN A 374 -3.96 -30.74 11.10
N GLY A 375 -4.68 -29.66 11.41
CA GLY A 375 -5.10 -28.66 10.44
C GLY A 375 -3.93 -27.99 9.72
N THR A 376 -4.12 -27.68 8.44
CA THR A 376 -3.11 -27.02 7.59
C THR A 376 -3.13 -25.51 7.72
N ILE A 377 -4.21 -24.92 8.23
CA ILE A 377 -4.35 -23.49 8.44
C ILE A 377 -4.12 -23.21 9.92
N GLU A 378 -3.14 -22.38 10.24
CA GLU A 378 -2.83 -22.00 11.62
C GLU A 378 -3.17 -20.53 11.83
N ILE A 379 -3.89 -20.22 12.90
CA ILE A 379 -4.14 -18.85 13.34
C ILE A 379 -3.37 -18.61 14.63
N LYS A 380 -2.57 -17.55 14.67
CA LYS A 380 -1.81 -17.14 15.86
C LYS A 380 -2.26 -15.76 16.29
N VAL A 381 -2.57 -15.61 17.58
CA VAL A 381 -2.98 -14.34 18.17
C VAL A 381 -1.86 -13.84 19.08
N MET A 382 -1.43 -12.60 18.89
CA MET A 382 -0.30 -11.97 19.57
C MET A 382 -0.43 -10.44 19.53
N THR A 383 0.60 -9.67 19.88
CA THR A 383 0.56 -8.20 19.71
C THR A 383 0.78 -7.80 18.24
N PRO A 384 0.38 -6.58 17.80
CA PRO A 384 0.64 -6.12 16.43
C PRO A 384 2.11 -6.15 16.01
N ARG A 385 3.03 -5.87 16.94
CA ARG A 385 4.47 -5.92 16.68
C ARG A 385 4.97 -7.35 16.48
N GLU A 386 4.60 -8.25 17.38
CA GLU A 386 4.95 -9.67 17.26
C GLU A 386 4.36 -10.27 15.99
N ALA A 387 3.15 -9.89 15.57
CA ALA A 387 2.54 -10.37 14.34
C ALA A 387 3.36 -9.98 13.09
N ALA A 388 3.85 -8.74 13.04
CA ALA A 388 4.73 -8.29 11.97
C ALA A 388 6.09 -9.00 12.00
N GLU A 389 6.68 -9.19 13.19
CA GLU A 389 7.95 -9.91 13.36
C GLU A 389 7.84 -11.40 12.99
N ALA A 390 6.75 -12.05 13.41
CA ALA A 390 6.47 -13.45 13.10
C ALA A 390 6.24 -13.66 11.60
N MET A 391 5.43 -12.81 10.95
CA MET A 391 5.26 -12.88 9.50
C MET A 391 6.59 -12.64 8.76
N ALA A 392 7.43 -11.71 9.22
CA ALA A 392 8.77 -11.50 8.66
C ALA A 392 9.68 -12.74 8.82
N GLY A 393 9.48 -13.52 9.89
CA GLY A 393 10.16 -14.80 10.12
C GLY A 393 9.78 -15.90 9.14
N GLU A 394 8.54 -15.91 8.65
CA GLU A 394 8.04 -16.89 7.66
C GLU A 394 8.55 -16.63 6.23
N LEU A 395 9.17 -15.47 5.99
CA LEU A 395 9.70 -15.11 4.68
C LEU A 395 10.91 -15.98 4.32
N LYS A 396 10.84 -16.55 3.12
CA LYS A 396 11.84 -17.45 2.52
C LYS A 396 12.72 -16.72 1.53
#